data_AF-A0A3S1IDQ3-F1
#
_entry.id   AF-A0A3S1IDQ3-F1
#
_cell.length_a   1.000
_cell.length_b   1.000
_cell.length_c   1.000
_cell.angle_alpha   90.00
_cell.angle_beta   90.00
_cell.angle_gamma   90.00
#
_symmetry.space_group_name_H-M   'P 1'
#
loop_
_entity.id
_entity.type
_entity.pdbx_description
1 polymer ?
#
loop_
_entity_poly.entity_id
_entity_poly.type
_entity_poly.pdbx_seq_one_letter_code
_entity_poly.pdbx_strand_id
1 'polypeptide(L)'
;MNDNSQKPREYDVVLGGQSPPAIDAAVLGGIQGLRQQYISGNDKQIIQALSNALKYGEAGIDLLIEASDNSKLNVRATAYQILSQVNLQEGNNKGMPQWLKQAFSKLLQNKTQRIINKGIPLKAGDIIYTVYISAIDFDDDYYTILDSMQAIQEHHFAYDESPSFIKTFFLKEDAESFANEIHMRILEGKNLTDANWKNFLKSKAAFLLSHSDLSGFYRNFELQITDWCKMHTINFFSKINEDEFEFQEKIIQYLRESGQYQLLDELRELLGIGKFAFVHEETILEDSYLKITDNI
;
A
#
# COMPACT_ATOMS: atom_id res chain seq x y z
N MET A 1 -27.70 -49.97 -36.08
CA MET A 1 -27.09 -49.84 -34.75
C MET A 1 -26.10 -48.69 -34.85
N ASN A 2 -26.42 -47.53 -34.27
CA ASN A 2 -25.54 -46.36 -34.23
C ASN A 2 -25.06 -46.18 -32.79
N ASP A 3 -23.75 -46.29 -32.60
CA ASP A 3 -23.05 -46.09 -31.34
C ASP A 3 -22.85 -44.59 -31.09
N ASN A 4 -23.60 -44.03 -30.15
CA ASN A 4 -23.38 -42.68 -29.61
C ASN A 4 -22.39 -42.77 -28.46
N SER A 5 -21.09 -42.78 -28.77
CA SER A 5 -20.02 -42.69 -27.76
C SER A 5 -19.70 -41.22 -27.43
N GLN A 6 -20.61 -40.54 -26.73
CA GLN A 6 -20.26 -39.29 -26.05
C GLN A 6 -19.50 -39.62 -24.77
N LYS A 7 -18.16 -39.66 -24.86
CA LYS A 7 -17.31 -39.68 -23.66
C LYS A 7 -17.45 -38.32 -22.94
N PRO A 8 -17.67 -38.31 -21.61
CA PRO A 8 -17.72 -37.08 -20.84
C PRO A 8 -16.41 -36.31 -20.96
N ARG A 9 -16.49 -34.99 -21.07
CA ARG A 9 -15.32 -34.09 -21.00
C ARG A 9 -14.86 -33.98 -19.54
N GLU A 10 -13.64 -33.49 -19.34
CA GLU A 10 -13.04 -33.27 -18.00
C GLU A 10 -13.91 -32.36 -17.09
N TYR A 11 -14.86 -31.63 -17.66
CA TYR A 11 -15.73 -30.66 -16.97
C TYR A 11 -17.23 -31.02 -17.01
N ASP A 12 -17.60 -32.23 -17.46
CA ASP A 12 -19.00 -32.64 -17.50
C ASP A 12 -19.51 -33.05 -16.11
N VAL A 13 -20.65 -32.47 -15.71
CA VAL A 13 -21.30 -32.69 -14.42
C VAL A 13 -21.88 -34.10 -14.33
N VAL A 14 -21.51 -34.85 -13.28
CA VAL A 14 -22.18 -36.09 -12.88
C VAL A 14 -23.08 -35.79 -11.68
N LEU A 15 -24.39 -35.83 -11.87
CA LEU A 15 -25.39 -35.58 -10.82
C LEU A 15 -25.50 -36.81 -9.90
N GLY A 16 -25.11 -36.65 -8.62
CA GLY A 16 -25.29 -37.66 -7.59
C GLY A 16 -26.74 -37.75 -7.09
N GLY A 17 -27.29 -38.97 -7.03
CA GLY A 17 -28.65 -39.25 -6.57
C GLY A 17 -28.86 -39.18 -5.06
N GLN A 18 -30.14 -39.27 -4.65
CA GLN A 18 -30.70 -39.05 -3.31
C GLN A 18 -30.32 -40.11 -2.25
N SER A 19 -29.06 -40.13 -1.81
CA SER A 19 -28.66 -40.81 -0.56
C SER A 19 -27.67 -39.94 0.21
N PRO A 20 -27.67 -40.01 1.56
CA PRO A 20 -26.82 -39.16 2.39
C PRO A 20 -25.35 -39.40 2.01
N PRO A 21 -24.54 -38.34 1.87
CA PRO A 21 -23.22 -38.49 1.30
C PRO A 21 -22.37 -39.39 2.20
N ALA A 22 -21.82 -40.44 1.61
CA ALA A 22 -20.67 -41.12 2.19
C ALA A 22 -19.56 -40.08 2.38
N ILE A 23 -18.68 -40.32 3.35
CA ILE A 23 -17.57 -39.41 3.75
C ILE A 23 -16.62 -39.06 2.58
N ASP A 24 -16.80 -39.69 1.41
CA ASP A 24 -16.10 -39.45 0.14
C ASP A 24 -17.00 -38.97 -1.03
N ALA A 25 -18.12 -38.30 -0.76
CA ALA A 25 -19.02 -37.81 -1.81
C ALA A 25 -18.39 -36.70 -2.66
N ALA A 26 -18.19 -37.01 -3.95
CA ALA A 26 -17.96 -36.13 -5.10
C ALA A 26 -17.42 -34.72 -4.79
N VAL A 27 -16.09 -34.56 -4.91
CA VAL A 27 -15.44 -33.25 -5.00
C VAL A 27 -16.07 -32.53 -6.19
N LEU A 28 -16.84 -31.46 -5.93
CA LEU A 28 -17.38 -30.57 -6.95
C LEU A 28 -16.22 -30.04 -7.80
N GLY A 29 -15.93 -30.69 -8.93
CA GLY A 29 -14.88 -30.29 -9.84
C GLY A 29 -15.26 -29.02 -10.58
N GLY A 30 -14.26 -28.20 -10.91
CA GLY A 30 -14.43 -27.05 -11.80
C GLY A 30 -15.12 -25.83 -11.18
N ILE A 31 -15.87 -25.06 -11.99
CA ILE A 31 -16.46 -23.79 -11.56
C ILE A 31 -17.49 -23.94 -10.43
N GLN A 32 -18.16 -25.09 -10.32
CA GLN A 32 -19.12 -25.37 -9.25
C GLN A 32 -18.43 -25.53 -7.88
N GLY A 33 -17.28 -26.21 -7.82
CA GLY A 33 -16.48 -26.28 -6.61
C GLY A 33 -15.95 -24.92 -6.18
N LEU A 34 -15.55 -24.11 -7.16
CA LEU A 34 -15.08 -22.76 -6.93
C LEU A 34 -16.20 -21.85 -6.41
N ARG A 35 -17.43 -21.98 -6.91
CA ARG A 35 -18.62 -21.31 -6.36
C ARG A 35 -18.94 -21.78 -4.94
N GLN A 36 -18.83 -23.06 -4.65
CA GLN A 36 -19.04 -23.58 -3.29
C GLN A 36 -18.01 -22.99 -2.32
N GLN A 37 -16.75 -22.90 -2.75
CA GLN A 37 -15.68 -22.27 -1.97
C GLN A 37 -15.90 -20.75 -1.81
N TYR A 38 -16.45 -20.07 -2.81
CA TYR A 38 -16.84 -18.66 -2.72
C TYR A 38 -17.98 -18.42 -1.70
N ILE A 39 -18.96 -19.32 -1.62
CA ILE A 39 -20.11 -19.20 -0.70
C ILE A 39 -19.75 -19.58 0.74
N SER A 40 -18.99 -20.66 0.92
CA SER A 40 -18.77 -21.29 2.23
C SER A 40 -17.37 -21.15 2.79
N GLY A 41 -16.43 -20.62 2.00
CA GLY A 41 -15.04 -20.47 2.41
C GLY A 41 -14.81 -19.30 3.37
N ASN A 42 -13.69 -19.35 4.08
CA ASN A 42 -13.14 -18.18 4.76
C ASN A 42 -12.52 -17.19 3.74
N ASP A 43 -12.16 -16.00 4.19
CA ASP A 43 -11.65 -14.92 3.32
C ASP A 43 -10.50 -15.36 2.42
N LYS A 44 -9.52 -16.09 2.97
CA LYS A 44 -8.38 -16.61 2.20
C LYS A 44 -8.82 -17.63 1.15
N GLN A 45 -9.74 -18.52 1.51
CA GLN A 45 -10.30 -19.51 0.58
C GLN A 45 -11.11 -18.83 -0.53
N ILE A 46 -11.89 -17.79 -0.20
CA ILE A 46 -12.66 -17.01 -1.17
C ILE A 46 -11.71 -16.31 -2.13
N ILE A 47 -10.71 -15.59 -1.63
CA ILE A 47 -9.70 -14.89 -2.46
C ILE A 47 -8.98 -15.89 -3.36
N GLN A 48 -8.56 -17.05 -2.83
CA GLN A 48 -7.92 -18.10 -3.62
C GLN A 48 -8.85 -18.67 -4.72
N ALA A 49 -10.15 -18.79 -4.43
CA ALA A 49 -11.15 -19.18 -5.41
C ALA A 49 -11.25 -18.13 -6.52
N LEU A 50 -11.38 -16.85 -6.18
CA LEU A 50 -11.45 -15.76 -7.16
C LEU A 50 -10.21 -15.69 -8.05
N SER A 51 -9.01 -15.85 -7.51
CA SER A 51 -7.75 -15.90 -8.29
C SER A 51 -7.71 -17.05 -9.31
N ASN A 52 -8.47 -18.12 -9.07
CA ASN A 52 -8.61 -19.25 -9.99
C ASN A 52 -9.78 -19.09 -10.98
N ALA A 53 -10.67 -18.09 -10.79
CA ALA A 53 -11.89 -17.96 -11.57
C ALA A 53 -11.62 -17.82 -13.07
N LEU A 54 -10.58 -17.08 -13.46
CA LEU A 54 -10.24 -16.85 -14.88
C LEU A 54 -9.96 -18.13 -15.67
N LYS A 55 -9.57 -19.22 -14.99
CA LYS A 55 -9.36 -20.54 -15.61
C LYS A 55 -10.65 -21.10 -16.22
N TYR A 56 -11.81 -20.60 -15.81
CA TYR A 56 -13.13 -21.05 -16.22
C TYR A 56 -13.81 -20.13 -17.24
N GLY A 57 -13.06 -19.21 -17.88
CA GLY A 57 -13.57 -18.36 -18.94
C GLY A 57 -14.74 -17.48 -18.49
N GLU A 58 -15.80 -17.43 -19.31
CA GLU A 58 -16.98 -16.60 -19.06
C GLU A 58 -17.63 -16.86 -17.69
N ALA A 59 -17.77 -18.12 -17.29
CA ALA A 59 -18.37 -18.47 -16.00
C ALA A 59 -17.54 -17.98 -14.80
N GLY A 60 -16.22 -17.88 -14.98
CA GLY A 60 -15.31 -17.29 -14.01
C GLY A 60 -15.43 -15.77 -13.94
N ILE A 61 -15.59 -15.11 -15.09
CA ILE A 61 -15.83 -13.67 -15.16
C ILE A 61 -17.17 -13.32 -14.49
N ASP A 62 -18.23 -14.08 -14.77
CA ASP A 62 -19.54 -13.87 -14.14
C ASP A 62 -19.46 -14.01 -12.61
N LEU A 63 -18.63 -14.94 -12.10
CA LEU A 63 -18.37 -15.05 -10.66
C LEU A 63 -17.60 -13.85 -10.10
N LEU A 64 -16.61 -13.33 -10.82
CA LEU A 64 -15.89 -12.12 -10.41
C LEU A 64 -16.80 -10.89 -10.39
N ILE A 65 -17.73 -10.79 -11.35
CA ILE A 65 -18.76 -9.75 -11.38
C ILE A 65 -19.64 -9.86 -10.12
N GLU A 66 -20.12 -11.06 -9.78
CA GLU A 66 -20.89 -11.30 -8.56
C GLU A 66 -20.08 -10.94 -7.30
N ALA A 67 -18.81 -11.29 -7.26
CA ALA A 67 -17.92 -10.98 -6.15
C ALA A 67 -17.64 -9.48 -5.98
N SER A 68 -17.78 -8.67 -7.03
CA SER A 68 -17.61 -7.22 -6.96
C SER A 68 -18.68 -6.50 -6.11
N ASP A 69 -19.80 -7.17 -5.80
CA ASP A 69 -20.88 -6.67 -4.94
C ASP A 69 -20.93 -7.34 -3.55
N ASN A 70 -19.94 -8.21 -3.23
CA ASN A 70 -19.88 -8.98 -1.98
C ASN A 70 -19.99 -8.09 -0.72
N SER A 71 -20.40 -8.65 0.42
CA SER A 71 -20.45 -7.90 1.68
C SER A 71 -19.06 -7.52 2.20
N LYS A 72 -18.02 -8.31 1.90
CA LYS A 72 -16.65 -8.10 2.39
C LYS A 72 -15.81 -7.29 1.40
N LEU A 73 -15.15 -6.23 1.88
CA LEU A 73 -14.35 -5.33 1.05
C LEU A 73 -13.20 -6.02 0.33
N ASN A 74 -12.43 -6.85 1.04
CA ASN A 74 -11.30 -7.60 0.48
C ASN A 74 -11.73 -8.48 -0.71
N VAL A 75 -12.92 -9.10 -0.64
CA VAL A 75 -13.51 -9.90 -1.73
C VAL A 75 -13.87 -9.01 -2.92
N ARG A 76 -14.54 -7.87 -2.68
CA ARG A 76 -14.89 -6.91 -3.73
C ARG A 76 -13.66 -6.35 -4.44
N ALA A 77 -12.66 -5.94 -3.67
CA ALA A 77 -11.41 -5.40 -4.17
C ALA A 77 -10.61 -6.42 -4.98
N THR A 78 -10.48 -7.65 -4.48
CA THR A 78 -9.82 -8.75 -5.20
C THR A 78 -10.50 -9.01 -6.55
N ALA A 79 -11.84 -9.10 -6.56
CA ALA A 79 -12.59 -9.31 -7.78
C ALA A 79 -12.35 -8.18 -8.79
N TYR A 80 -12.38 -6.93 -8.34
CA TYR A 80 -12.09 -5.77 -9.17
C TYR A 80 -10.66 -5.82 -9.75
N GLN A 81 -9.64 -6.09 -8.93
CA GLN A 81 -8.24 -6.16 -9.37
C GLN A 81 -8.03 -7.23 -10.45
N ILE A 82 -8.67 -8.40 -10.30
CA ILE A 82 -8.60 -9.45 -11.31
C ILE A 82 -9.30 -9.01 -12.61
N LEU A 83 -10.50 -8.41 -12.50
CA LEU A 83 -11.23 -7.91 -13.66
C LEU A 83 -10.47 -6.81 -14.42
N SER A 84 -9.76 -5.93 -13.71
CA SER A 84 -8.96 -4.87 -14.32
C SER A 84 -7.72 -5.43 -15.03
N GLN A 85 -7.06 -6.43 -14.47
CA GLN A 85 -5.93 -7.13 -15.12
C GLN A 85 -6.34 -7.85 -16.41
N VAL A 86 -7.51 -8.48 -16.43
CA VAL A 86 -8.04 -9.14 -17.64
C VAL A 86 -8.25 -8.14 -18.77
N ASN A 87 -8.70 -6.93 -18.44
CA ASN A 87 -8.88 -5.87 -19.43
C ASN A 87 -7.55 -5.38 -20.02
N LEU A 88 -6.44 -5.53 -19.28
CA LEU A 88 -5.09 -5.14 -19.70
C LEU A 88 -4.33 -6.27 -20.42
N GLN A 89 -4.67 -7.53 -20.16
CA GLN A 89 -3.98 -8.73 -20.67
C GLN A 89 -4.71 -9.35 -21.89
N GLU A 90 -5.02 -8.56 -22.91
CA GLU A 90 -5.39 -9.09 -24.23
C GLU A 90 -4.15 -9.72 -24.92
N GLY A 91 -3.77 -10.96 -24.56
CA GLY A 91 -2.55 -11.54 -25.15
C GLY A 91 -2.38 -13.06 -25.24
N ASN A 92 -2.90 -13.86 -24.30
CA ASN A 92 -2.35 -15.21 -24.10
C ASN A 92 -3.24 -16.43 -24.46
N ASN A 93 -4.34 -16.24 -25.20
CA ASN A 93 -5.17 -17.38 -25.62
C ASN A 93 -4.54 -18.12 -26.83
N LYS A 94 -3.58 -19.01 -26.60
CA LYS A 94 -3.07 -19.95 -27.62
C LYS A 94 -4.19 -20.94 -27.96
N GLY A 95 -4.66 -20.95 -29.22
CA GLY A 95 -5.61 -21.94 -29.75
C GLY A 95 -6.94 -21.40 -30.27
N MET A 96 -7.32 -20.15 -29.97
CA MET A 96 -8.53 -19.54 -30.55
C MET A 96 -8.27 -18.88 -31.92
N PRO A 97 -9.20 -19.00 -32.89
CA PRO A 97 -9.18 -18.18 -34.10
C PRO A 97 -9.21 -16.67 -33.77
N GLN A 98 -8.53 -15.85 -34.58
CA GLN A 98 -8.40 -14.39 -34.38
C GLN A 98 -9.77 -13.70 -34.15
N TRP A 99 -10.77 -14.04 -34.96
CA TRP A 99 -12.11 -13.45 -34.88
C TRP A 99 -12.83 -13.81 -33.57
N LEU A 100 -12.60 -15.02 -33.04
CA LEU A 100 -13.17 -15.48 -31.79
C LEU A 100 -12.50 -14.81 -30.60
N LYS A 101 -11.17 -14.58 -30.67
CA LYS A 101 -10.45 -13.76 -29.68
C LYS A 101 -11.01 -12.34 -29.63
N GLN A 102 -11.26 -11.73 -30.79
CA GLN A 102 -11.81 -10.38 -30.88
C GLN A 102 -13.24 -10.31 -30.34
N ALA A 103 -14.10 -11.27 -30.70
CA ALA A 103 -15.47 -11.33 -30.19
C ALA A 103 -15.51 -11.57 -28.69
N PHE A 104 -14.70 -12.51 -28.19
CA PHE A 104 -14.60 -12.82 -26.77
C PHE A 104 -14.04 -11.64 -25.98
N SER A 105 -13.01 -10.96 -26.50
CA SER A 105 -12.44 -9.77 -25.85
C SER A 105 -13.44 -8.62 -25.80
N LYS A 106 -14.16 -8.37 -26.89
CA LYS A 106 -15.20 -7.34 -26.93
C LYS A 106 -16.35 -7.64 -25.94
N LEU A 107 -16.74 -8.90 -25.80
CA LEU A 107 -17.75 -9.32 -24.83
C LEU A 107 -17.26 -9.11 -23.38
N LEU A 108 -16.02 -9.52 -23.12
CA LEU A 108 -15.31 -9.33 -21.85
C LEU A 108 -15.23 -7.86 -21.48
N GLN A 109 -14.68 -7.03 -22.36
CA GLN A 109 -14.62 -5.58 -22.21
C GLN A 109 -15.99 -5.01 -21.88
N ASN A 110 -17.03 -5.34 -22.64
CA ASN A 110 -18.37 -4.82 -22.37
C ASN A 110 -18.91 -5.19 -20.98
N LYS A 111 -18.65 -6.42 -20.52
CA LYS A 111 -19.09 -6.90 -19.19
C LYS A 111 -18.29 -6.25 -18.06
N THR A 112 -16.97 -6.11 -18.20
CA THR A 112 -16.08 -5.65 -17.13
C THR A 112 -15.95 -4.13 -17.08
N GLN A 113 -16.07 -3.43 -18.22
CA GLN A 113 -15.88 -1.98 -18.30
C GLN A 113 -16.87 -1.22 -17.42
N ARG A 114 -18.09 -1.73 -17.23
CA ARG A 114 -19.07 -1.09 -16.32
C ARG A 114 -18.59 -1.09 -14.86
N ILE A 115 -17.94 -2.16 -14.43
CA ILE A 115 -17.42 -2.29 -13.07
C ILE A 115 -16.16 -1.45 -12.93
N ILE A 116 -15.24 -1.57 -13.90
CA ILE A 116 -13.97 -0.81 -13.92
C ILE A 116 -14.24 0.70 -13.96
N ASN A 117 -15.19 1.16 -14.77
CA ASN A 117 -15.52 2.59 -14.84
C ASN A 117 -16.13 3.13 -13.55
N LYS A 118 -16.85 2.29 -12.80
CA LYS A 118 -17.44 2.68 -11.52
C LYS A 118 -16.37 2.76 -10.44
N GLY A 119 -15.43 1.83 -10.41
CA GLY A 119 -14.45 1.68 -9.32
C GLY A 119 -14.87 0.59 -8.34
N ILE A 120 -14.08 0.40 -7.29
CA ILE A 120 -14.38 -0.55 -6.21
C ILE A 120 -15.48 0.09 -5.34
N PRO A 121 -16.67 -0.53 -5.20
CA PRO A 121 -17.69 -0.03 -4.31
C PRO A 121 -17.23 -0.16 -2.86
N LEU A 122 -17.17 0.98 -2.17
CA LEU A 122 -16.95 1.09 -0.74
C LEU A 122 -18.30 1.31 -0.06
N LYS A 123 -18.53 0.59 1.03
CA LYS A 123 -19.75 0.65 1.84
C LYS A 123 -19.41 1.32 3.17
N ALA A 124 -20.36 2.04 3.75
CA ALA A 124 -20.20 2.59 5.09
C ALA A 124 -19.80 1.49 6.10
N GLY A 125 -18.75 1.75 6.89
CA GLY A 125 -18.15 0.80 7.83
C GLY A 125 -17.06 -0.10 7.24
N ASP A 126 -16.79 -0.05 5.94
CA ASP A 126 -15.57 -0.61 5.38
C ASP A 126 -14.33 0.05 5.99
N ILE A 127 -13.24 -0.71 6.10
CA ILE A 127 -11.94 -0.21 6.56
C ILE A 127 -10.94 -0.33 5.43
N ILE A 128 -10.25 0.76 5.12
CA ILE A 128 -9.12 0.79 4.19
C ILE A 128 -7.84 1.17 4.95
N TYR A 129 -6.70 0.80 4.37
CA TYR A 129 -5.38 1.07 4.93
C TYR A 129 -4.59 1.87 3.92
N THR A 130 -4.22 3.09 4.26
CA THR A 130 -3.42 3.96 3.40
C THR A 130 -1.98 3.99 3.90
N VAL A 131 -1.04 3.84 2.97
CA VAL A 131 0.38 3.99 3.24
C VAL A 131 0.82 5.36 2.74
N TYR A 132 1.47 6.12 3.62
CA TYR A 132 2.00 7.45 3.33
C TYR A 132 3.40 7.59 3.90
N ILE A 133 4.19 8.49 3.31
CA ILE A 133 5.48 8.90 3.87
C ILE A 133 5.24 10.15 4.72
N SER A 134 5.71 10.12 5.96
CA SER A 134 5.78 11.30 6.82
C SER A 134 7.14 11.39 7.52
N ALA A 135 7.48 12.60 7.97
CA ALA A 135 8.65 12.84 8.79
C ALA A 135 8.33 12.52 10.27
N ILE A 136 9.28 11.89 10.95
CA ILE A 136 9.30 11.82 12.42
C ILE A 136 10.30 12.85 12.90
N ASP A 137 9.86 13.66 13.85
CA ASP A 137 10.74 14.48 14.67
C ASP A 137 10.92 13.85 16.04
N PHE A 138 12.14 13.91 16.57
CA PHE A 138 12.49 13.36 17.88
C PHE A 138 12.87 14.52 18.80
N ASP A 139 12.10 14.71 19.86
CA ASP A 139 12.44 15.59 20.98
C ASP A 139 12.98 14.74 22.16
N ASP A 140 13.47 15.38 23.21
CA ASP A 140 14.14 14.76 24.35
C ASP A 140 13.24 13.76 25.09
N ASP A 141 11.92 14.01 25.15
CA ASP A 141 10.96 13.21 25.92
C ASP A 141 9.84 12.55 25.09
N TYR A 142 9.73 12.87 23.79
CA TYR A 142 8.67 12.38 22.92
C TYR A 142 9.11 12.39 21.45
N TYR A 143 8.46 11.56 20.64
CA TYR A 143 8.55 11.68 19.18
C TYR A 143 7.25 12.30 18.67
N THR A 144 7.37 13.23 17.74
CA THR A 144 6.23 13.79 17.01
C THR A 144 6.23 13.18 15.63
N ILE A 145 5.22 12.36 15.35
CA ILE A 145 4.90 12.04 13.96
C ILE A 145 4.27 13.31 13.39
N LEU A 146 4.83 13.84 12.30
CA LEU A 146 4.20 14.91 11.53
C LEU A 146 3.04 14.30 10.72
N ASP A 147 2.09 13.69 11.44
CA ASP A 147 1.06 12.79 10.93
C ASP A 147 -0.10 13.52 10.24
N SER A 148 -0.01 14.84 10.18
CA SER A 148 -1.23 15.60 10.05
C SER A 148 -1.63 15.74 8.59
N MET A 149 -2.47 14.82 8.12
CA MET A 149 -3.45 15.16 7.09
C MET A 149 -4.43 16.24 7.57
N GLN A 150 -4.49 16.52 8.89
CA GLN A 150 -5.41 17.50 9.52
C GLN A 150 -4.77 18.77 10.13
N ALA A 151 -3.46 18.83 10.42
CA ALA A 151 -2.85 19.93 11.19
C ALA A 151 -2.08 20.93 10.32
N ILE A 152 -2.60 21.23 9.12
CA ILE A 152 -2.15 22.39 8.33
C ILE A 152 -2.59 23.73 8.99
N GLN A 153 -3.47 23.71 9.99
CA GLN A 153 -4.15 24.95 10.40
C GLN A 153 -3.60 25.65 11.65
N GLU A 154 -2.83 25.03 12.55
CA GLU A 154 -2.63 25.67 13.87
C GLU A 154 -1.21 25.88 14.38
N HIS A 155 -0.13 25.21 13.94
CA HIS A 155 1.21 25.47 14.51
C HIS A 155 2.31 25.71 13.47
N HIS A 156 3.13 26.72 13.74
CA HIS A 156 4.21 27.29 12.94
C HIS A 156 5.44 26.37 12.74
N PHE A 157 5.29 25.05 12.68
CA PHE A 157 6.45 24.19 12.46
C PHE A 157 6.82 24.16 10.97
N ALA A 158 8.05 24.57 10.64
CA ALA A 158 8.60 24.70 9.29
C ALA A 158 8.80 23.38 8.51
N TYR A 159 8.11 22.30 8.88
CA TYR A 159 8.18 21.01 8.21
C TYR A 159 7.15 20.95 7.06
N ASP A 160 7.58 21.48 5.91
CA ASP A 160 6.78 21.67 4.69
C ASP A 160 6.47 20.39 3.90
N GLU A 161 6.68 19.21 4.49
CA GLU A 161 6.34 17.96 3.84
C GLU A 161 5.04 17.42 4.43
N SER A 162 3.94 17.82 3.79
CA SER A 162 2.66 17.16 4.00
C SER A 162 2.84 15.66 3.79
N PRO A 163 2.21 14.82 4.63
CA PRO A 163 2.13 13.38 4.41
C PRO A 163 1.91 13.06 2.94
N SER A 164 2.87 12.35 2.35
CA SER A 164 2.81 11.99 0.93
C SER A 164 2.14 10.64 0.80
N PHE A 165 0.88 10.65 0.38
CA PHE A 165 0.15 9.43 0.05
C PHE A 165 0.95 8.59 -0.95
N ILE A 166 1.15 7.32 -0.65
CA ILE A 166 1.77 6.36 -1.56
C ILE A 166 0.71 5.48 -2.20
N LYS A 167 -0.10 4.78 -1.36
CA LYS A 167 -0.93 3.67 -1.84
C LYS A 167 -2.01 3.25 -0.84
N THR A 168 -3.15 2.78 -1.35
CA THR A 168 -4.25 2.20 -0.55
C THR A 168 -4.28 0.67 -0.65
N PHE A 169 -4.61 0.04 0.47
CA PHE A 169 -4.75 -1.41 0.65
C PHE A 169 -6.08 -1.75 1.33
N PHE A 170 -6.50 -3.00 1.15
CA PHE A 170 -7.75 -3.53 1.73
C PHE A 170 -7.50 -4.60 2.80
N LEU A 171 -6.23 -4.93 3.04
CA LEU A 171 -5.75 -5.81 4.09
C LEU A 171 -4.63 -5.09 4.83
N LYS A 172 -4.66 -5.17 6.15
CA LYS A 172 -3.69 -4.50 7.02
C LYS A 172 -2.28 -5.04 6.79
N GLU A 173 -2.17 -6.36 6.70
CA GLU A 173 -0.89 -7.05 6.56
C GLU A 173 -0.18 -6.68 5.25
N ASP A 174 -0.95 -6.45 4.17
CA ASP A 174 -0.41 -6.00 2.89
C ASP A 174 0.12 -4.55 2.99
N ALA A 175 -0.63 -3.67 3.67
CA ALA A 175 -0.21 -2.29 3.92
C ALA A 175 1.06 -2.23 4.78
N GLU A 176 1.12 -3.01 5.85
CA GLU A 176 2.27 -3.11 6.75
C GLU A 176 3.49 -3.70 6.05
N SER A 177 3.30 -4.75 5.25
CA SER A 177 4.38 -5.33 4.45
C SER A 177 4.93 -4.32 3.44
N PHE A 178 4.05 -3.53 2.81
CA PHE A 178 4.47 -2.50 1.86
C PHE A 178 5.17 -1.33 2.55
N ALA A 179 4.65 -0.85 3.68
CA ALA A 179 5.32 0.18 4.48
C ALA A 179 6.73 -0.27 4.91
N ASN A 180 6.88 -1.54 5.33
CA ASN A 180 8.18 -2.13 5.63
C ASN A 180 9.11 -2.18 4.40
N GLU A 181 8.59 -2.53 3.21
CA GLU A 181 9.37 -2.48 1.98
C GLU A 181 9.86 -1.07 1.68
N ILE A 182 9.00 -0.06 1.83
CA ILE A 182 9.38 1.35 1.66
C ILE A 182 10.45 1.74 2.68
N HIS A 183 10.32 1.34 3.94
CA HIS A 183 11.36 1.54 4.95
C HIS A 183 12.69 0.93 4.52
N MET A 184 12.68 -0.32 4.07
CA MET A 184 13.91 -0.98 3.62
C MET A 184 14.53 -0.25 2.43
N ARG A 185 13.74 0.22 1.46
CA ARG A 185 14.26 1.01 0.33
C ARG A 185 14.83 2.36 0.77
N ILE A 186 14.19 3.02 1.74
CA ILE A 186 14.73 4.25 2.34
C ILE A 186 16.08 3.97 3.00
N LEU A 187 16.23 2.84 3.70
CA LEU A 187 17.49 2.43 4.34
C LEU A 187 18.57 2.01 3.32
N GLU A 188 18.20 1.26 2.28
CA GLU A 188 19.09 0.80 1.21
C GLU A 188 19.61 1.98 0.37
N GLY A 189 18.74 2.94 0.03
CA GLY A 189 19.14 4.18 -0.64
C GLY A 189 20.15 5.01 0.16
N LYS A 190 20.17 4.82 1.48
CA LYS A 190 21.11 5.45 2.42
C LYS A 190 22.37 4.60 2.69
N ASN A 191 22.55 3.44 2.04
CA ASN A 191 23.63 2.49 2.34
C ASN A 191 23.68 2.05 3.83
N LEU A 192 22.56 2.13 4.54
CA LEU A 192 22.47 1.75 5.95
C LEU A 192 22.14 0.27 6.06
N THR A 193 23.07 -0.53 6.58
CA THR A 193 22.78 -1.93 6.92
C THR A 193 21.87 -1.99 8.14
N ASP A 194 21.12 -3.09 8.28
CA ASP A 194 20.22 -3.36 9.42
C ASP A 194 20.96 -3.27 10.79
N ALA A 195 22.25 -3.59 10.80
CA ALA A 195 23.14 -3.45 11.97
C ALA A 195 23.54 -1.99 12.22
N ASN A 196 23.84 -1.22 11.18
CA ASN A 196 24.19 0.20 11.30
C ASN A 196 22.98 1.04 11.72
N TRP A 197 21.79 0.70 11.25
CA TRP A 197 20.55 1.37 11.67
C TRP A 197 20.19 1.06 13.12
N LYS A 198 20.25 -0.21 13.55
CA LYS A 198 20.06 -0.56 14.97
C LYS A 198 21.11 0.09 15.85
N ASN A 199 22.34 0.26 15.37
CA ASN A 199 23.38 1.00 16.10
C ASN A 199 23.16 2.50 16.07
N PHE A 200 22.62 3.08 14.99
CA PHE A 200 22.23 4.49 14.90
C PHE A 200 21.04 4.80 15.82
N LEU A 201 19.99 3.97 15.81
CA LEU A 201 18.87 4.07 16.73
C LEU A 201 19.30 3.80 18.17
N LYS A 202 20.17 2.81 18.42
CA LYS A 202 20.73 2.57 19.76
C LYS A 202 21.68 3.69 20.18
N SER A 203 22.44 4.30 19.28
CA SER A 203 23.31 5.42 19.63
C SER A 203 22.46 6.65 19.93
N LYS A 204 21.46 6.97 19.10
CA LYS A 204 20.48 8.04 19.40
C LYS A 204 19.70 7.75 20.68
N ALA A 205 19.15 6.55 20.87
CA ALA A 205 18.37 6.19 22.06
C ALA A 205 19.23 6.09 23.33
N ALA A 206 20.43 5.49 23.28
CA ALA A 206 21.34 5.47 24.42
C ALA A 206 21.90 6.86 24.72
N PHE A 207 22.03 7.72 23.72
CA PHE A 207 22.41 9.11 23.87
C PHE A 207 21.30 9.93 24.54
N LEU A 208 20.05 9.80 24.09
CA LEU A 208 18.86 10.40 24.70
C LEU A 208 18.64 9.92 26.15
N LEU A 209 18.87 8.62 26.43
CA LEU A 209 18.65 8.03 27.75
C LEU A 209 19.80 8.25 28.76
N SER A 210 20.95 8.80 28.37
CA SER A 210 22.15 8.91 29.23
C SER A 210 22.47 10.32 29.74
N HIS A 211 21.78 11.37 29.26
CA HIS A 211 22.12 12.74 29.62
C HIS A 211 21.09 13.35 30.57
N SER A 212 21.45 13.39 31.86
CA SER A 212 20.76 14.20 32.88
C SER A 212 21.23 15.68 32.86
N ASP A 213 22.08 16.06 31.90
CA ASP A 213 22.57 17.42 31.69
C ASP A 213 22.48 17.79 30.20
N LEU A 214 21.35 18.37 29.82
CA LEU A 214 21.00 18.75 28.45
C LEU A 214 21.86 19.92 27.91
N SER A 215 22.52 20.68 28.78
CA SER A 215 23.27 21.89 28.40
C SER A 215 24.51 21.58 27.54
N GLY A 216 25.13 20.42 27.72
CA GLY A 216 26.26 19.95 26.92
C GLY A 216 25.86 19.36 25.57
N PHE A 217 24.60 18.94 25.41
CA PHE A 217 24.07 18.37 24.18
C PHE A 217 23.80 19.46 23.13
N TYR A 218 23.02 20.48 23.47
CA TYR A 218 22.68 21.58 22.54
C TYR A 218 23.92 22.27 21.98
N ARG A 219 24.95 22.50 22.83
CA ARG A 219 26.21 23.11 22.38
C ARG A 219 27.00 22.24 21.39
N ASN A 220 26.91 20.91 21.49
CA ASN A 220 27.57 20.00 20.54
C ASN A 220 26.78 19.83 19.23
N PHE A 221 25.47 20.05 19.26
CA PHE A 221 24.62 19.95 18.08
C PHE A 221 24.61 21.25 17.25
N GLU A 222 24.58 22.41 17.90
CA GLU A 222 24.79 23.73 17.27
C GLU A 222 26.14 23.79 16.53
N LEU A 223 27.18 23.21 17.11
CA LEU A 223 28.50 23.07 16.47
C LEU A 223 28.45 22.16 15.23
N GLN A 224 27.68 21.08 15.25
CA GLN A 224 27.53 20.18 14.11
C GLN A 224 26.82 20.86 12.93
N ILE A 225 25.73 21.59 13.17
CA ILE A 225 25.03 22.34 12.11
C ILE A 225 25.94 23.44 11.55
N THR A 226 26.67 24.14 12.42
CA THR A 226 27.60 25.20 12.02
C THR A 226 28.74 24.64 11.17
N ASP A 227 29.31 23.49 11.55
CA ASP A 227 30.38 22.85 10.79
C ASP A 227 29.87 22.25 9.47
N TRP A 228 28.65 21.72 9.46
CA TRP A 228 27.98 21.31 8.22
C TRP A 228 27.77 22.50 7.28
N CYS A 229 27.29 23.64 7.78
CA CYS A 229 27.15 24.86 6.98
C CYS A 229 28.48 25.29 6.36
N LYS A 230 29.57 25.28 7.14
CA LYS A 230 30.92 25.58 6.63
C LYS A 230 31.36 24.62 5.53
N MET A 231 31.12 23.32 5.70
CA MET A 231 31.48 22.28 4.73
C MET A 231 30.79 22.49 3.38
N HIS A 232 29.55 22.96 3.39
CA HIS A 232 28.77 23.25 2.18
C HIS A 232 28.87 24.72 1.72
N THR A 233 29.76 25.52 2.30
CA THR A 233 29.94 26.95 1.96
C THR A 233 28.68 27.81 2.19
N ILE A 234 27.82 27.39 3.12
CA ILE A 234 26.62 28.09 3.56
C ILE A 234 27.02 29.09 4.65
N ASN A 235 26.90 30.39 4.37
CA ASN A 235 27.33 31.46 5.28
C ASN A 235 26.29 31.77 6.37
N PHE A 236 25.90 30.76 7.15
CA PHE A 236 25.08 30.92 8.35
C PHE A 236 25.95 30.73 9.59
N PHE A 237 25.80 31.63 10.56
CA PHE A 237 26.42 31.54 11.87
C PHE A 237 25.34 31.78 12.90
N SER A 238 25.31 30.95 13.95
CA SER A 238 24.41 31.19 15.07
C SER A 238 24.78 32.50 15.74
N LYS A 239 23.77 33.28 16.11
CA LYS A 239 23.99 34.48 16.93
C LYS A 239 24.11 34.06 18.39
N ILE A 240 24.81 34.88 19.16
CA ILE A 240 24.88 34.70 20.61
C ILE A 240 23.45 34.79 21.18
N ASN A 241 23.00 33.72 21.85
CA ASN A 241 21.65 33.53 22.38
C ASN A 241 20.55 33.36 21.31
N GLU A 242 20.88 33.02 20.08
CA GLU A 242 19.88 32.54 19.12
C GLU A 242 19.34 31.20 19.57
N ASP A 243 18.02 31.06 19.51
CA ASP A 243 17.39 29.77 19.74
C ASP A 243 17.78 28.80 18.62
N GLU A 244 18.03 27.54 18.97
CA GLU A 244 18.53 26.55 18.03
C GLU A 244 17.53 26.27 16.91
N PHE A 245 16.24 26.21 17.23
CA PHE A 245 15.19 26.04 16.24
C PHE A 245 15.13 27.26 15.31
N GLU A 246 15.22 28.47 15.87
CA GLU A 246 15.30 29.69 15.04
C GLU A 246 16.52 29.71 14.12
N PHE A 247 17.65 29.08 14.51
CA PHE A 247 18.84 28.97 13.66
C PHE A 247 18.65 27.92 12.56
N GLN A 248 18.12 26.74 12.91
CA GLN A 248 17.78 25.68 11.97
C GLN A 248 16.78 26.14 10.91
N GLU A 249 15.70 26.82 11.32
CA GLU A 249 14.66 27.33 10.42
C GLU A 249 15.22 28.29 9.38
N LYS A 250 16.17 29.16 9.76
CA LYS A 250 16.82 30.07 8.83
C LYS A 250 17.60 29.34 7.74
N ILE A 251 18.32 28.28 8.11
CA ILE A 251 19.08 27.46 7.15
C ILE A 251 18.11 26.71 6.24
N ILE A 252 17.07 26.09 6.79
CA ILE A 252 16.03 25.39 6.04
C ILE A 252 15.35 26.34 5.03
N GLN A 253 14.95 27.53 5.47
CA GLN A 253 14.31 28.54 4.63
C GLN A 253 15.24 28.98 3.50
N TYR A 254 16.51 29.24 3.80
CA TYR A 254 17.51 29.60 2.79
C TYR A 254 17.70 28.50 1.73
N LEU A 255 17.86 27.24 2.16
CA LEU A 255 18.02 26.11 1.24
C LEU A 255 16.79 25.93 0.35
N ARG A 256 15.59 26.18 0.90
CA ARG A 256 14.32 26.14 0.16
C ARG A 256 14.24 27.24 -0.89
N GLU A 257 14.42 28.50 -0.48
CA GLU A 257 14.33 29.66 -1.38
C GLU A 257 15.39 29.63 -2.49
N SER A 258 16.54 29.02 -2.20
CA SER A 258 17.62 28.82 -3.18
C SER A 258 17.49 27.54 -4.01
N GLY A 259 16.47 26.71 -3.78
CA GLY A 259 16.22 25.46 -4.52
C GLY A 259 17.26 24.36 -4.28
N GLN A 260 18.02 24.42 -3.18
CA GLN A 260 19.09 23.48 -2.83
C GLN A 260 18.55 22.24 -2.10
N TYR A 261 17.60 21.54 -2.72
CA TYR A 261 16.87 20.43 -2.09
C TYR A 261 17.76 19.26 -1.66
N GLN A 262 18.85 18.98 -2.39
CA GLN A 262 19.79 17.93 -1.98
C GLN A 262 20.44 18.25 -0.63
N LEU A 263 20.88 19.51 -0.43
CA LEU A 263 21.47 19.94 0.84
C LEU A 263 20.44 20.03 1.95
N LEU A 264 19.19 20.35 1.61
CA LEU A 264 18.09 20.28 2.56
C LEU A 264 17.86 18.86 3.07
N ASP A 265 17.93 17.85 2.20
CA ASP A 265 17.83 16.45 2.60
C ASP A 265 19.03 16.01 3.46
N GLU A 266 20.25 16.39 3.09
CA GLU A 266 21.46 16.14 3.90
C GLU A 266 21.39 16.80 5.29
N LEU A 267 20.89 18.05 5.37
CA LEU A 267 20.67 18.73 6.65
C LEU A 267 19.62 18.00 7.49
N ARG A 268 18.51 17.56 6.91
CA ARG A 268 17.48 16.79 7.63
C ARG A 268 18.03 15.49 8.19
N GLU A 269 18.91 14.81 7.45
CA GLU A 269 19.61 13.63 7.95
C GLU A 269 20.51 13.96 9.13
N LEU A 270 21.25 15.07 9.08
CA LEU A 270 22.05 15.57 10.21
C LEU A 270 21.17 15.83 11.44
N LEU A 271 19.99 16.44 11.22
CA LEU A 271 19.01 16.70 12.29
C LEU A 271 18.35 15.41 12.80
N GLY A 272 18.48 14.30 12.08
CA GLY A 272 17.83 13.03 12.40
C GLY A 272 16.33 13.02 12.08
N ILE A 273 15.89 13.93 11.22
CA ILE A 273 14.52 13.97 10.68
C ILE A 273 14.45 12.89 9.59
N GLY A 274 13.96 11.71 9.98
CA GLY A 274 13.81 10.58 9.08
C GLY A 274 12.45 10.59 8.39
N LYS A 275 12.42 10.25 7.10
CA LYS A 275 11.18 9.90 6.40
C LYS A 275 10.86 8.43 6.67
N PHE A 276 9.64 8.17 7.13
CA PHE A 276 9.14 6.84 7.42
C PHE A 276 7.80 6.64 6.70
N ALA A 277 7.51 5.38 6.38
CA ALA A 277 6.24 4.95 5.84
C ALA A 277 5.32 4.50 6.97
N PHE A 278 4.11 5.02 6.98
CA PHE A 278 3.11 4.73 8.01
C PHE A 278 1.89 4.10 7.38
N VAL A 279 1.18 3.31 8.16
CA VAL A 279 -0.12 2.75 7.80
C VAL A 279 -1.18 3.49 8.59
N HIS A 280 -2.06 4.22 7.90
CA HIS A 280 -3.25 4.82 8.48
C HIS A 280 -4.47 3.95 8.18
N GLU A 281 -5.30 3.75 9.21
CA GLU A 281 -6.55 3.01 9.11
C GLU A 281 -7.70 4.02 8.99
N GLU A 282 -8.46 3.94 7.90
CA GLU A 282 -9.58 4.83 7.63
C GLU A 282 -10.87 4.02 7.52
N THR A 283 -11.89 4.45 8.27
CA THR A 283 -13.24 3.88 8.17
C THR A 283 -14.08 4.70 7.21
N ILE A 284 -14.65 4.04 6.20
CA ILE A 284 -15.51 4.66 5.21
C ILE A 284 -16.83 5.08 5.86
N LEU A 285 -17.16 6.36 5.78
CA LEU A 285 -18.35 6.92 6.45
C LEU A 285 -19.62 6.79 5.62
N GLU A 286 -19.50 6.81 4.29
CA GLU A 286 -20.62 6.75 3.36
C GLU A 286 -20.30 5.88 2.14
N ASP A 287 -21.35 5.31 1.56
CA ASP A 287 -21.23 4.49 0.35
C ASP A 287 -20.63 5.33 -0.79
N SER A 288 -19.53 4.83 -1.36
CA SER A 288 -18.76 5.54 -2.38
C SER A 288 -18.08 4.56 -3.34
N TYR A 289 -17.30 5.08 -4.28
CA TYR A 289 -16.52 4.26 -5.20
C TYR A 289 -15.07 4.73 -5.22
N LEU A 290 -14.14 3.80 -5.01
CA LEU A 290 -12.71 4.05 -5.14
C LEU A 290 -12.24 3.77 -6.57
N LYS A 291 -11.71 4.80 -7.25
CA LYS A 291 -11.13 4.65 -8.59
C LYS A 291 -9.63 4.42 -8.51
N ILE A 292 -9.15 3.40 -9.21
CA ILE A 292 -7.70 3.04 -9.24
C ILE A 292 -6.85 4.02 -10.08
N THR A 293 -7.44 5.10 -10.64
CA THR A 293 -6.66 6.20 -11.24
C THR A 293 -5.85 6.99 -10.21
N ASP A 294 -6.16 6.81 -8.93
CA ASP A 294 -5.42 7.36 -7.81
C ASP A 294 -4.36 6.31 -7.42
N ASN A 295 -3.12 6.54 -7.89
CA ASN A 295 -1.95 5.64 -7.83
C ASN A 295 -2.05 4.44 -6.85
N ILE A 296 -2.18 3.24 -7.41
CA ILE A 296 -1.91 1.94 -6.77
C ILE A 296 -0.55 1.45 -7.23
#